data_AF-A0ABD5VG76-F1
#
_entry.id   AF-A0ABD5VG76-F1
#
_cell.length_a   1.000
_cell.length_b   1.000
_cell.length_c   1.000
_cell.angle_alpha   90.00
_cell.angle_beta   90.00
_cell.angle_gamma   90.00
#
_symmetry.space_group_name_H-M   'P 1'
#
loop_
_entity.id
_entity.type
_entity.pdbx_description
1 polymer ?
#
loop_
_entity_poly.entity_id
_entity_poly.type
_entity_poly.pdbx_seq_one_letter_code
_entity_poly.pdbx_strand_id
1 'polypeptide(L)'
;MFERELDHDPLVARKRNRRVIWGLVALGCVAYLAGLALDYPLVSVGLYWLCYLGFIAYGSLTDADSYDERDHEIMAKGAGTTLTVAAFALIAGAPGMAALQAADVAAAPEAFWGAMSALAGVFGVYIIAVQYHQRLI
;
A
#
# COMPACT_ATOMS: atom_id res chain seq x y z
N MET A 1 -32.14 -12.42 -32.94
CA MET A 1 -31.09 -11.41 -32.68
C MET A 1 -30.91 -11.29 -31.16
N PHE A 2 -30.51 -12.39 -30.51
CA PHE A 2 -30.38 -12.54 -29.04
C PHE A 2 -29.27 -13.56 -28.73
N GLU A 3 -28.14 -13.48 -29.44
CA GLU A 3 -27.00 -14.40 -29.24
C GLU A 3 -25.67 -13.63 -29.21
N ARG A 4 -25.67 -12.47 -28.55
CA ARG A 4 -24.43 -11.76 -28.21
C ARG A 4 -24.35 -11.36 -26.73
N GLU A 5 -25.09 -12.07 -25.88
CA GLU A 5 -24.76 -12.20 -24.45
C GLU A 5 -23.75 -13.32 -24.32
N LEU A 6 -22.52 -13.04 -24.75
CA LEU A 6 -21.37 -13.86 -24.38
C LEU A 6 -21.30 -13.84 -22.85
N ASP A 7 -21.67 -14.97 -22.26
CA ASP A 7 -21.03 -15.69 -21.16
C ASP A 7 -19.68 -15.09 -20.67
N HIS A 8 -19.73 -13.88 -20.14
CA HIS A 8 -18.64 -13.23 -19.44
C HIS A 8 -19.13 -12.97 -18.04
N ASP A 9 -18.99 -14.00 -17.19
CA ASP A 9 -19.28 -13.88 -15.77
C ASP A 9 -18.53 -12.65 -15.20
N PRO A 10 -19.25 -11.60 -14.78
CA PRO A 10 -18.62 -10.37 -14.28
C PRO A 10 -17.78 -10.65 -13.03
N LEU A 11 -18.08 -11.71 -12.28
CA LEU A 11 -17.30 -12.14 -11.12
C LEU A 11 -15.95 -12.75 -11.55
N VAL A 12 -15.89 -13.45 -12.68
CA VAL A 12 -14.63 -13.99 -13.23
C VAL A 12 -13.74 -12.86 -13.73
N ALA A 13 -14.30 -11.88 -14.43
CA ALA A 13 -13.57 -10.68 -14.85
C ALA A 13 -13.02 -9.91 -13.64
N ARG A 14 -13.83 -9.67 -12.61
CA ARG A 14 -13.42 -9.00 -11.36
C ARG A 14 -12.30 -9.75 -10.63
N LYS A 15 -12.44 -11.06 -10.45
CA LYS A 15 -11.40 -11.89 -9.82
C LYS A 15 -10.09 -11.85 -10.61
N ARG A 16 -10.17 -11.89 -11.94
CA ARG A 16 -9.00 -11.78 -12.82
C ARG A 16 -8.31 -10.42 -12.66
N ASN A 17 -9.06 -9.33 -12.74
CA ASN A 17 -8.51 -7.97 -12.62
C ASN A 17 -7.81 -7.78 -11.27
N ARG A 18 -8.45 -8.23 -10.19
CA ARG A 18 -7.87 -8.21 -8.84
C ARG A 18 -6.56 -9.00 -8.77
N ARG A 19 -6.52 -10.20 -9.35
CA ARG A 19 -5.28 -11.01 -9.40
C ARG A 19 -4.17 -10.34 -10.19
N VAL A 20 -4.48 -9.69 -11.31
CA VAL A 20 -3.48 -8.98 -12.12
C VAL A 20 -2.92 -7.79 -11.35
N ILE A 21 -3.79 -6.96 -10.75
CA ILE A 21 -3.38 -5.80 -9.96
C ILE A 21 -2.48 -6.22 -8.79
N TRP A 22 -2.96 -7.14 -7.95
CA TRP A 22 -2.16 -7.60 -6.80
C TRP A 22 -0.94 -8.42 -7.22
N GLY A 23 -1.02 -9.09 -8.37
CA GLY A 23 0.11 -9.78 -8.99
C GLY A 23 1.21 -8.81 -9.41
N LEU A 24 0.88 -7.68 -10.02
CA LEU A 24 1.85 -6.64 -10.40
C LEU A 24 2.49 -5.99 -9.17
N VAL A 25 1.71 -5.70 -8.13
CA VAL A 25 2.23 -5.19 -6.85
C VAL A 25 3.19 -6.19 -6.21
N ALA A 26 2.76 -7.45 -6.06
CA ALA A 26 3.58 -8.50 -5.46
C ALA A 26 4.86 -8.76 -6.28
N LEU A 27 4.74 -8.84 -7.61
CA LEU A 27 5.87 -9.04 -8.52
C LEU A 27 6.86 -7.88 -8.43
N GLY A 28 6.38 -6.65 -8.42
CA GLY A 28 7.23 -5.46 -8.26
C GLY A 28 8.02 -5.51 -6.95
N CYS A 29 7.36 -5.81 -5.83
CA CYS A 29 8.01 -5.96 -4.53
C CYS A 29 9.06 -7.09 -4.53
N VAL A 30 8.71 -8.27 -5.06
CA VAL A 30 9.63 -9.41 -5.13
C VAL A 30 10.83 -9.11 -6.03
N ALA A 31 10.60 -8.52 -7.20
CA ALA A 31 11.68 -8.14 -8.12
C ALA A 31 12.62 -7.10 -7.49
N TYR A 32 12.06 -6.13 -6.77
CA TYR A 32 12.85 -5.13 -6.05
C TYR A 32 13.74 -5.78 -4.98
N LEU A 33 13.15 -6.58 -4.08
CA LEU A 33 13.85 -7.24 -2.99
C LEU A 33 14.90 -8.24 -3.49
N ALA A 34 14.56 -9.05 -4.50
CA ALA A 34 15.48 -10.01 -5.09
C ALA A 34 16.65 -9.31 -5.79
N GLY A 35 16.39 -8.23 -6.53
CA GLY A 35 17.45 -7.48 -7.19
C GLY A 35 18.38 -6.75 -6.21
N LEU A 36 17.87 -6.27 -5.08
CA LEU A 36 18.72 -5.77 -3.99
C LEU A 36 19.60 -6.88 -3.40
N ALA A 37 19.04 -8.07 -3.18
CA ALA A 37 19.79 -9.22 -2.65
C ALA A 37 20.86 -9.75 -3.62
N LEU A 38 20.75 -9.45 -4.92
CA LEU A 38 21.69 -9.84 -5.97
C LEU A 38 22.63 -8.69 -6.39
N ASP A 39 22.70 -7.60 -5.63
CA ASP A 39 23.54 -6.42 -5.91
C ASP A 39 23.25 -5.70 -7.25
N TYR A 40 22.01 -5.75 -7.72
CA TYR A 40 21.53 -5.04 -8.93
C TYR A 40 20.49 -3.95 -8.59
N PRO A 41 20.84 -2.90 -7.82
CA PRO A 41 19.88 -1.93 -7.32
C PRO A 41 19.17 -1.13 -8.41
N LEU A 42 19.87 -0.74 -9.48
CA LEU A 42 19.25 0.04 -10.56
C LEU A 42 18.28 -0.80 -11.39
N VAL A 43 18.61 -2.07 -11.61
CA VAL A 43 17.74 -3.02 -12.34
C VAL A 43 16.49 -3.30 -11.51
N SER A 44 16.65 -3.51 -10.20
CA SER A 44 15.54 -3.80 -9.29
C SER A 44 14.55 -2.64 -9.21
N VAL A 45 15.06 -1.41 -9.12
CA VAL A 45 14.25 -0.17 -9.20
C VAL A 45 13.52 -0.09 -10.54
N GLY A 46 14.22 -0.35 -11.66
CA GLY A 46 13.61 -0.33 -12.99
C GLY A 46 12.45 -1.33 -13.12
N LEU A 47 12.62 -2.56 -12.62
CA LEU A 47 11.57 -3.59 -12.63
C LEU A 47 10.38 -3.24 -11.73
N TYR A 48 10.65 -2.66 -10.55
CA TYR A 48 9.60 -2.18 -9.67
C TYR A 48 8.74 -1.10 -10.36
N TRP A 49 9.38 -0.11 -10.96
CA TRP A 49 8.69 0.95 -11.69
C TRP A 49 7.94 0.42 -12.92
N LEU A 50 8.50 -0.55 -13.64
CA LEU A 50 7.81 -1.21 -14.74
C LEU A 50 6.50 -1.86 -14.27
N CYS A 51 6.53 -2.58 -13.15
CA CYS A 51 5.34 -3.20 -12.57
C CYS A 51 4.32 -2.14 -12.11
N TYR A 52 4.78 -1.04 -11.52
CA TYR A 52 3.93 0.07 -11.10
C TYR A 52 3.25 0.76 -12.30
N LEU A 53 3.99 1.04 -13.38
CA LEU A 53 3.42 1.60 -14.60
C LEU A 53 2.45 0.61 -15.26
N GLY A 54 2.76 -0.68 -15.23
CA GLY A 54 1.86 -1.74 -15.66
C GLY A 54 0.56 -1.76 -14.85
N PHE A 55 0.63 -1.53 -13.54
CA PHE A 55 -0.53 -1.41 -12.67
C PHE A 55 -1.40 -0.22 -13.05
N ILE A 56 -0.81 0.97 -13.23
CA ILE A 56 -1.54 2.18 -13.67
C ILE A 56 -2.20 1.94 -15.03
N ALA A 57 -1.43 1.45 -16.01
CA ALA A 57 -1.93 1.20 -17.35
C ALA A 57 -3.08 0.20 -17.33
N TYR A 58 -2.92 -0.92 -16.62
CA TYR A 58 -3.97 -1.93 -16.51
C TYR A 58 -5.23 -1.41 -15.83
N GLY A 59 -5.09 -0.65 -14.74
CA GLY A 59 -6.20 -0.01 -14.05
C GLY A 59 -6.96 0.98 -14.93
N SER A 60 -6.24 1.78 -15.73
CA SER A 60 -6.85 2.75 -16.64
C SER A 60 -7.61 2.15 -17.83
N LEU A 61 -7.30 0.89 -18.18
CA LEU A 61 -7.90 0.19 -19.32
C LEU A 61 -9.10 -0.68 -18.94
N THR A 62 -9.39 -0.80 -17.63
CA THR A 62 -10.38 -1.74 -17.14
C THR A 62 -11.60 -1.01 -16.57
N ASP A 63 -12.73 -1.05 -17.27
CA ASP A 63 -13.99 -0.36 -16.91
C ASP A 63 -14.78 -1.00 -15.75
N ALA A 64 -14.29 -2.09 -15.17
CA ALA A 64 -15.00 -2.78 -14.10
C ALA A 64 -14.52 -2.27 -12.73
N ASP A 65 -15.40 -1.55 -12.02
CA ASP A 65 -15.22 -1.38 -10.58
C ASP A 65 -15.09 -2.77 -9.95
N SER A 66 -13.87 -3.06 -9.52
CA SER A 66 -13.46 -4.41 -9.13
C SER A 66 -13.85 -4.71 -7.69
N TYR A 67 -14.62 -3.82 -7.06
CA TYR A 67 -15.00 -3.87 -5.66
C TYR A 67 -16.50 -3.60 -5.53
N ASP A 68 -17.15 -4.34 -4.65
CA ASP A 68 -18.52 -4.09 -4.23
C ASP A 68 -18.51 -3.40 -2.87
N GLU A 69 -19.70 -3.02 -2.37
CA GLU A 69 -19.86 -2.39 -1.06
C GLU A 69 -19.20 -3.20 0.07
N ARG A 70 -19.27 -4.54 -0.02
CA ARG A 70 -18.69 -5.43 0.99
C ARG A 70 -17.17 -5.41 0.95
N ASP A 71 -16.55 -5.41 -0.23
CA ASP A 71 -15.11 -5.30 -0.39
C ASP A 71 -14.61 -3.94 0.13
N HIS A 72 -15.36 -2.85 -0.12
CA HIS A 72 -15.03 -1.54 0.43
C HIS A 72 -15.09 -1.52 1.95
N GLU A 73 -16.11 -2.12 2.56
CA GLU A 73 -16.15 -2.27 4.03
C GLU A 73 -14.95 -3.04 4.57
N ILE A 74 -14.60 -4.17 3.93
CA ILE A 74 -13.45 -4.99 4.34
C ILE A 74 -12.16 -4.17 4.23
N MET A 75 -11.97 -3.42 3.15
CA MET A 75 -10.80 -2.54 2.99
C MET A 75 -10.78 -1.42 4.02
N ALA A 76 -11.90 -0.79 4.31
CA ALA A 76 -11.98 0.26 5.33
C ALA A 76 -11.61 -0.29 6.71
N LYS A 77 -12.14 -1.47 7.07
CA LYS A 77 -11.77 -2.18 8.31
C LYS A 77 -10.28 -2.53 8.32
N GLY A 78 -9.76 -3.10 7.23
CA GLY A 78 -8.35 -3.44 7.09
C GLY A 78 -7.41 -2.23 7.18
N ALA A 79 -7.76 -1.11 6.55
CA ALA A 79 -7.03 0.15 6.64
C ALA A 79 -7.05 0.69 8.08
N GLY A 80 -8.21 0.67 8.74
CA GLY A 80 -8.34 1.08 10.14
C GLY A 80 -7.48 0.23 11.09
N THR A 81 -7.49 -1.10 10.94
CA THR A 81 -6.62 -1.99 11.71
C THR A 81 -5.14 -1.73 11.43
N THR A 82 -4.75 -1.54 10.17
CA THR A 82 -3.36 -1.25 9.77
C THR A 82 -2.87 0.07 10.37
N LEU A 83 -3.68 1.13 10.28
CA LEU A 83 -3.40 2.42 10.90
C LEU A 83 -3.33 2.30 12.42
N THR A 84 -4.18 1.49 13.05
CA THR A 84 -4.12 1.27 14.50
C THR A 84 -2.78 0.65 14.92
N VAL A 85 -2.31 -0.39 14.21
CA VAL A 85 -1.00 -1.01 14.48
C VAL A 85 0.15 -0.02 14.25
N ALA A 86 0.09 0.74 13.15
CA ALA A 86 1.06 1.80 12.86
C ALA A 86 1.08 2.86 13.98
N ALA A 87 -0.07 3.20 14.56
CA ALA A 87 -0.16 4.18 15.64
C ALA A 87 0.55 3.66 16.90
N PHE A 88 0.33 2.40 17.26
CA PHE A 88 1.05 1.78 18.37
C PHE A 88 2.57 1.77 18.14
N ALA A 89 3.02 1.43 16.93
CA ALA A 89 4.43 1.47 16.60
C ALA A 89 5.03 2.88 16.74
N LEU A 90 4.30 3.92 16.32
CA LEU A 90 4.75 5.31 16.44
C LEU A 90 4.74 5.79 17.90
N ILE A 91 3.64 5.53 18.63
CA ILE A 91 3.44 5.96 20.02
C ILE A 91 4.40 5.25 20.98
N ALA A 92 4.74 3.99 20.74
CA ALA A 92 5.71 3.28 21.57
C ALA A 92 7.15 3.51 21.08
N GLY A 93 7.37 3.44 19.77
CA GLY A 93 8.70 3.46 19.17
C GLY A 93 9.42 4.79 19.36
N ALA A 94 8.81 5.90 18.93
CA ALA A 94 9.46 7.21 18.97
C ALA A 94 9.81 7.66 20.40
N PRO A 95 8.87 7.75 21.37
CA PRO A 95 9.22 8.14 22.73
C PRO A 95 10.02 7.06 23.47
N GLY A 96 9.83 5.78 23.17
CA GLY A 96 10.62 4.70 23.75
C GLY A 96 12.11 4.83 23.40
N MET A 97 12.43 5.05 22.12
CA MET A 97 13.80 5.29 21.70
C MET A 97 14.36 6.61 22.25
N ALA A 98 13.56 7.68 22.28
CA ALA A 98 13.99 8.93 22.90
C ALA A 98 14.37 8.75 24.38
N ALA A 99 13.59 7.98 25.13
CA ALA A 99 13.87 7.67 26.53
C ALA A 99 15.15 6.82 26.69
N LEU A 100 15.34 5.81 25.84
CA LEU A 100 16.56 4.98 25.84
C LEU A 100 17.82 5.79 25.52
N GLN A 101 17.72 6.73 24.57
CA GLN A 101 18.82 7.66 24.25
C GLN A 101 19.10 8.62 25.41
N ALA A 102 18.06 9.18 26.03
CA ALA A 102 18.21 10.08 27.17
C ALA A 102 18.82 9.39 28.41
N ALA A 103 18.62 8.07 28.54
CA ALA A 103 19.19 7.24 29.59
C ALA A 103 20.57 6.66 29.23
N ASP A 104 21.12 6.98 28.06
CA ASP A 104 22.39 6.44 27.54
C ASP A 104 22.43 4.90 27.44
N VAL A 105 21.26 4.27 27.26
CA VAL A 105 21.11 2.80 27.18
C VAL A 105 21.29 2.29 25.76
N ALA A 106 20.77 3.01 24.77
CA ALA A 106 20.83 2.62 23.36
C ALA A 106 20.78 3.83 22.44
N ALA A 107 21.58 3.80 21.37
CA ALA A 107 21.49 4.76 20.28
C ALA A 107 20.45 4.32 19.25
N ALA A 108 19.75 5.29 18.65
CA ALA A 108 18.86 5.01 17.53
C ALA A 108 19.67 4.61 16.28
N PRO A 109 19.29 3.54 15.58
CA PRO A 109 19.84 3.24 14.25
C PRO A 109 19.66 4.43 13.30
N GLU A 110 20.57 4.60 12.34
CA GLU A 110 20.61 5.76 11.44
C GLU A 110 19.25 6.06 10.77
N ALA A 111 18.57 5.01 10.28
CA ALA A 111 17.28 5.15 9.60
C ALA A 111 16.07 5.25 10.55
N PHE A 112 16.24 5.10 11.86
CA PHE A 112 15.12 4.98 12.81
C PHE A 112 14.23 6.21 12.80
N TRP A 113 14.81 7.39 12.98
CA TRP A 113 14.05 8.64 13.04
C TRP A 113 13.40 8.97 11.69
N GLY A 114 14.09 8.66 10.57
CA GLY A 114 13.50 8.77 9.24
C GLY A 114 12.26 7.87 9.06
N ALA A 115 12.32 6.63 9.54
CA ALA A 115 11.18 5.71 9.51
C ALA A 115 10.02 6.20 10.39
N MET A 116 10.30 6.71 11.59
CA MET A 116 9.28 7.29 12.47
C MET A 116 8.63 8.54 11.84
N SER A 117 9.41 9.40 11.21
CA SER A 117 8.89 10.57 10.50
C SER A 117 8.02 10.19 9.29
N ALA A 118 8.42 9.18 8.51
CA ALA A 118 7.62 8.68 7.40
C ALA A 118 6.28 8.12 7.89
N LEU A 119 6.29 7.34 8.99
CA LEU A 119 5.09 6.80 9.61
C LEU A 119 4.17 7.92 10.14
N ALA A 120 4.73 8.93 10.80
CA ALA A 120 3.98 10.12 11.22
C ALA A 120 3.39 10.87 10.01
N GLY A 121 4.11 10.93 8.88
CA GLY A 121 3.63 11.50 7.62
C GLY A 121 2.37 10.80 7.10
N VAL A 122 2.29 9.47 7.19
CA VAL A 122 1.07 8.71 6.82
C VAL A 122 -0.13 9.16 7.65
N PHE A 123 0.03 9.37 8.96
CA PHE A 123 -1.04 9.91 9.81
C PHE A 123 -1.39 11.36 9.47
N GLY A 124 -0.40 12.19 9.14
CA GLY A 124 -0.64 13.55 8.66
C GLY A 124 -1.51 13.57 7.40
N VAL A 125 -1.18 12.74 6.41
CA VAL A 125 -1.97 12.57 5.19
C VAL A 125 -3.37 12.05 5.51
N TYR A 126 -3.48 11.07 6.40
CA TYR A 126 -4.79 10.54 6.84
C TYR A 126 -5.68 11.63 7.46
N ILE A 127 -5.14 12.46 8.36
CA ILE A 127 -5.88 13.57 8.98
C ILE A 127 -6.36 14.56 7.92
N ILE A 128 -5.48 14.95 6.99
CA ILE A 128 -5.82 15.87 5.90
C ILE A 128 -6.93 15.28 5.02
N ALA A 129 -6.82 14.00 4.66
CA ALA A 129 -7.81 13.30 3.83
C ALA A 129 -9.17 13.24 4.53
N VAL A 130 -9.21 12.86 5.81
CA VAL A 130 -10.46 12.83 6.60
C VAL A 130 -11.09 14.22 6.65
N GLN A 131 -10.30 15.25 6.95
CA GLN A 131 -10.80 16.62 7.03
C GLN A 131 -11.31 17.12 5.67
N TYR A 132 -10.62 16.78 4.58
CA TYR A 132 -11.05 17.13 3.22
C TYR A 132 -12.42 16.51 2.90
N HIS A 133 -12.59 15.21 3.15
CA HIS A 133 -13.86 14.52 2.87
C HIS A 133 -15.00 14.95 3.80
N GLN A 134 -14.72 15.30 5.06
CA GLN A 134 -15.72 15.87 5.97
C GLN A 134 -16.28 17.22 5.50
N ARG A 135 -15.53 18.00 4.72
CA ARG A 135 -16.00 19.29 4.18
C ARG A 135 -16.87 19.14 2.92
N LEU A 136 -16.88 17.97 2.31
CA LEU A 136 -17.62 17.68 1.07
C LEU A 136 -19.01 17.08 1.33
N ILE A 137 -19.27 16.64 2.58
CA ILE A 137 -20.53 16.06 3.05
C ILE A 137 -21.28 17.13 3.85
#